data_AF-A0A2N3RLB7-F1
#
_entry.id   AF-A0A2N3RLB7-F1
#
_cell.length_a   1.000
_cell.length_b   1.000
_cell.length_c   1.000
_cell.angle_alpha   90.00
_cell.angle_beta   90.00
_cell.angle_gamma   90.00
#
_symmetry.space_group_name_H-M   'P 1'
#
loop_
_entity.id
_entity.type
_entity.pdbx_description
1 polymer ?
#
loop_
_entity_poly.entity_id
_entity_poly.type
_entity_poly.pdbx_seq_one_letter_code
_entity_poly.pdbx_strand_id
1 'polypeptide(L)'
;MRSDYRKSDVQPVKVAKLGSTSLQITYRMPAESQFYSPGVDFLSDRGVLRIAIRRCGFSARCDAMAKAVIPPAELWMPKVTVPYAGEEVLLVYMDTEEKFSP
;
A
#
# COMPACT_ATOMS: atom_id res chain seq x y z
N MET A 1 1.85 -12.92 3.70
CA MET A 1 1.48 -11.51 3.91
C MET A 1 -0.03 -11.42 3.94
N ARG A 2 -0.63 -10.62 4.83
CA ARG A 2 -2.08 -10.50 4.99
C ARG A 2 -2.49 -9.03 4.86
N SER A 3 -3.50 -8.77 4.04
CA SER A 3 -4.18 -7.47 3.92
C SER A 3 -5.57 -7.59 4.51
N ASP A 4 -6.02 -6.54 5.20
CA ASP A 4 -7.34 -6.50 5.83
C ASP A 4 -8.33 -5.62 5.05
N TYR A 5 -7.89 -5.00 3.94
CA TYR A 5 -8.73 -4.27 3.02
C TYR A 5 -9.10 -5.11 1.81
N ARG A 6 -10.37 -5.08 1.41
CA ARG A 6 -10.79 -5.58 0.09
C ARG A 6 -10.26 -4.67 -1.00
N LYS A 7 -10.14 -5.20 -2.21
CA LYS A 7 -9.76 -4.38 -3.37
C LYS A 7 -10.66 -3.15 -3.49
N SER A 8 -11.97 -3.31 -3.38
CA SER A 8 -12.95 -2.21 -3.50
C SER A 8 -12.77 -1.09 -2.48
N ASP A 9 -12.18 -1.38 -1.31
CA ASP A 9 -12.12 -0.41 -0.22
C ASP A 9 -11.14 0.73 -0.55
N VAL A 10 -10.04 0.41 -1.23
CA VAL A 10 -8.89 1.32 -1.39
C VAL A 10 -8.69 1.85 -2.81
N GLN A 11 -9.64 1.58 -3.72
CA GLN A 11 -9.55 2.07 -5.11
C GLN A 11 -9.86 3.57 -5.21
N PRO A 12 -9.24 4.29 -6.18
CA PRO A 12 -8.26 3.79 -7.15
C PRO A 12 -6.88 3.54 -6.54
N VAL A 13 -6.21 2.46 -6.95
CA VAL A 13 -4.79 2.22 -6.64
C VAL A 13 -3.92 2.43 -7.87
N LYS A 14 -2.82 3.16 -7.70
CA LYS A 14 -1.80 3.42 -8.72
C LYS A 14 -0.44 3.03 -8.17
N VAL A 15 0.36 2.36 -9.00
CA VAL A 15 1.75 2.05 -8.71
C VAL A 15 2.58 2.63 -9.85
N ALA A 16 3.56 3.46 -9.52
CA ALA A 16 4.45 4.09 -10.49
C ALA A 16 5.90 4.06 -10.00
N LYS A 17 6.85 3.96 -10.92
CA LYS A 17 8.27 4.15 -10.60
C LYS A 17 8.54 5.56 -10.10
N LEU A 18 9.30 5.63 -9.01
CA LEU A 18 9.90 6.85 -8.49
C LEU A 18 11.42 6.72 -8.63
N GLY A 19 11.94 7.10 -9.80
CA GLY A 19 13.32 6.83 -10.16
C GLY A 19 13.56 5.35 -10.49
N SER A 20 14.81 4.89 -10.34
CA SER A 20 15.23 3.53 -10.69
C SER A 20 15.12 2.52 -9.53
N THR A 21 15.03 2.99 -8.29
CA THR A 21 15.18 2.14 -7.08
C THR A 21 13.96 2.14 -6.17
N SER A 22 12.85 2.77 -6.58
CA SER A 22 11.67 2.90 -5.73
C SER A 22 10.37 2.91 -6.54
N LEU A 23 9.30 2.50 -5.88
CA LEU A 23 7.93 2.67 -6.36
C LEU A 23 7.17 3.61 -5.44
N GLN A 24 6.30 4.41 -6.03
CA GLN A 24 5.27 5.16 -5.34
C GLN A 24 3.93 4.45 -5.54
N ILE A 25 3.33 4.04 -4.43
CA ILE A 25 1.96 3.54 -4.38
C ILE A 25 1.06 4.69 -3.93
N THR A 26 0.02 4.96 -4.69
CA THR A 26 -1.06 5.88 -4.31
C THR A 26 -2.35 5.09 -4.25
N TYR A 27 -3.12 5.23 -3.17
CA TYR A 27 -4.41 4.55 -3.02
C TYR A 27 -5.41 5.48 -2.34
N ARG A 28 -6.71 5.16 -2.42
CA ARG A 28 -7.72 5.87 -1.65
C ARG A 28 -7.72 5.37 -0.21
N MET A 29 -7.53 6.26 0.76
CA MET A 29 -7.67 5.91 2.17
C MET A 29 -9.16 5.88 2.53
N PRO A 30 -9.71 4.75 3.02
CA PRO A 30 -11.09 4.70 3.49
C PRO A 30 -11.26 5.55 4.74
N ALA A 31 -12.38 6.27 4.85
CA ALA A 31 -12.75 6.95 6.08
C ALA A 31 -13.37 5.94 7.05
N GLU A 32 -12.67 5.65 8.14
CA GLU A 32 -13.10 4.65 9.13
C GLU A 32 -13.06 5.24 10.54
N SER A 33 -14.04 4.91 11.38
CA SER A 33 -14.13 5.49 12.72
C SER A 33 -13.18 4.85 13.74
N GLN A 34 -12.84 3.57 13.55
CA GLN A 34 -12.02 2.80 14.50
C GLN A 34 -10.67 2.38 13.93
N PHE A 35 -10.46 2.62 12.63
CA PHE A 35 -9.30 2.13 11.89
C PHE A 35 -8.70 3.23 11.05
N TYR A 36 -7.44 3.03 10.64
CA TYR A 36 -6.75 3.87 9.68
C TYR A 36 -5.70 3.05 8.94
N SER A 37 -5.25 3.56 7.78
CA SER A 37 -4.13 2.97 7.06
C SER A 37 -2.82 3.73 7.37
N PRO A 38 -1.87 3.16 8.12
CA PRO A 38 -0.57 3.80 8.36
C PRO A 38 0.36 3.73 7.14
N GLY A 39 0.04 2.93 6.12
CA GLY A 39 0.98 2.63 5.03
C GLY A 39 0.83 1.21 4.49
N VAL A 40 1.94 0.64 4.03
CA VAL A 40 1.97 -0.72 3.46
C VAL A 40 3.05 -1.57 4.11
N ASP A 41 2.76 -2.87 4.21
CA ASP A 41 3.79 -3.89 4.39
C ASP A 41 4.21 -4.41 3.02
N PHE A 42 5.48 -4.78 2.91
CA PHE A 42 6.01 -5.31 1.66
C PHE A 42 7.06 -6.39 1.91
N LEU A 43 7.16 -7.33 0.98
CA LEU A 43 8.14 -8.41 1.00
C LEU A 43 8.57 -8.69 -0.44
N SER A 44 9.88 -8.70 -0.68
CA SER A 44 10.44 -9.22 -1.92
C SER A 44 10.81 -10.69 -1.72
N ASP A 45 10.21 -11.58 -2.54
CA ASP A 45 10.53 -13.00 -2.56
C ASP A 45 10.56 -13.50 -4.01
N ARG A 46 11.65 -14.19 -4.37
CA ARG A 46 11.86 -14.81 -5.70
C ARG A 46 11.54 -13.91 -6.91
N GLY A 47 11.90 -12.62 -6.83
CA GLY A 47 11.69 -11.66 -7.92
C GLY A 47 10.27 -11.10 -8.01
N VAL A 48 9.46 -11.27 -6.96
CA VAL A 48 8.13 -10.66 -6.81
C VAL A 48 8.12 -9.78 -5.56
N LEU A 49 7.85 -8.49 -5.75
CA LEU A 49 7.57 -7.54 -4.68
C LEU A 49 6.08 -7.60 -4.34
N ARG A 50 5.76 -8.26 -3.23
CA ARG A 50 4.40 -8.34 -2.68
C ARG A 50 4.17 -7.14 -1.77
N ILE A 51 3.08 -6.43 -1.98
CA ILE A 51 2.68 -5.25 -1.17
C ILE A 51 1.28 -5.49 -0.58
N ALA A 52 1.04 -5.10 0.68
CA ALA A 52 -0.28 -5.10 1.30
C ALA A 52 -0.53 -3.78 2.03
N ILE A 53 -1.67 -3.14 1.76
CA ILE A 53 -2.11 -1.96 2.51
C ILE A 53 -2.55 -2.42 3.91
N ARG A 54 -2.00 -1.79 4.94
CA ARG A 54 -2.26 -2.16 6.33
C ARG A 54 -3.46 -1.41 6.88
N ARG A 55 -4.29 -2.09 7.67
CA ARG A 55 -5.38 -1.50 8.42
C ARG A 55 -5.09 -1.66 9.90
N CYS A 56 -4.96 -0.55 10.61
CA CYS A 56 -4.64 -0.52 12.02
C CYS A 56 -5.81 0.04 12.82
N GLY A 57 -6.14 -0.57 13.95
CA GLY A 57 -7.10 -0.01 14.90
C GLY A 57 -6.45 1.11 15.72
N PHE A 58 -7.17 2.20 16.01
CA PHE A 58 -6.64 3.32 16.79
C PHE A 58 -6.20 2.94 18.21
N SER A 59 -6.80 1.90 18.79
CA SER A 59 -6.47 1.40 20.13
C SER A 59 -5.32 0.39 20.16
N ALA A 60 -4.81 -0.04 19.01
CA ALA A 60 -3.78 -1.06 18.89
C ALA A 60 -2.42 -0.45 18.53
N ARG A 61 -1.34 -0.98 19.11
CA ARG A 61 0.03 -0.70 18.62
C ARG A 61 0.19 -1.41 17.27
N CYS A 62 0.12 -0.64 16.20
CA CYS A 62 0.17 -1.13 14.82
C CYS A 62 0.95 -0.11 13.97
N ASP A 63 1.91 -0.58 13.19
CA ASP A 63 2.72 0.23 12.28
C ASP A 63 2.85 -0.51 10.94
N ALA A 64 3.23 0.21 9.89
CA ALA A 64 3.54 -0.35 8.58
C ALA A 64 5.05 -0.28 8.31
N MET A 65 5.55 -1.20 7.50
CA MET A 65 6.96 -1.18 7.06
C MET A 65 7.32 0.09 6.27
N ALA A 66 6.42 0.54 5.40
CA ALA A 66 6.54 1.83 4.70
C ALA A 66 5.33 2.72 5.00
N LYS A 67 5.60 3.97 5.41
CA LYS A 67 4.59 4.88 5.94
C LYS A 67 3.86 5.65 4.84
N ALA A 68 2.56 5.84 5.04
CA ALA A 68 1.73 6.71 4.24
C ALA A 68 2.04 8.18 4.53
N VAL A 69 2.26 8.95 3.47
CA VAL A 69 2.37 10.41 3.50
C VAL A 69 1.14 10.97 2.81
N ILE A 70 0.34 11.73 3.56
CA ILE A 70 -0.86 12.37 3.04
C ILE A 70 -0.47 13.76 2.51
N PRO A 71 -0.55 14.01 1.19
CA PRO A 71 -0.25 15.31 0.64
C PRO A 71 -1.34 16.33 1.03
N PRO A 72 -0.99 17.61 1.31
CA PRO A 72 -1.97 18.63 1.69
C PRO A 72 -3.09 18.86 0.66
N ALA A 73 -2.78 18.67 -0.63
CA ALA A 73 -3.71 18.87 -1.73
C ALA A 73 -4.69 17.71 -1.95
N GLU A 74 -4.37 16.50 -1.49
CA GLU A 74 -5.16 15.29 -1.74
C GLU A 74 -5.24 14.45 -0.46
N LEU A 75 -6.01 14.94 0.52
CA LEU A 75 -6.07 14.38 1.88
C LEU A 75 -6.57 12.92 1.95
N TRP A 76 -7.22 12.43 0.90
CA TRP A 76 -7.74 11.06 0.80
C TRP A 76 -6.89 10.13 -0.07
N MET A 77 -5.78 10.61 -0.65
CA MET A 77 -4.88 9.83 -1.49
C MET A 77 -3.45 9.81 -0.94
N PRO A 78 -3.19 9.03 0.13
CA PRO A 78 -1.84 8.84 0.63
C PRO A 78 -0.90 8.29 -0.45
N LYS A 79 0.36 8.70 -0.33
CA LYS A 79 1.48 8.17 -1.10
C LYS A 79 2.37 7.35 -0.18
N VAL A 80 2.80 6.18 -0.64
CA VAL A 80 3.74 5.31 0.07
C VAL A 80 4.90 4.99 -0.87
N THR A 81 6.13 5.15 -0.38
CA THR A 81 7.32 4.81 -1.14
C THR A 81 7.90 3.49 -0.61
N VAL A 82 8.13 2.55 -1.52
CA VAL A 82 8.77 1.26 -1.20
C VAL A 82 10.03 1.07 -2.07
N PRO A 83 11.05 0.36 -1.57
CA PRO A 83 12.21 -0.01 -2.38
C PRO A 83 11.79 -0.93 -3.54
N TYR A 84 12.50 -0.82 -4.65
CA TYR A 84 12.23 -1.59 -5.87
C TYR A 84 13.51 -1.89 -6.63
N ALA A 85 13.68 -3.14 -7.03
CA ALA A 85 14.86 -3.65 -7.72
C ALA A 85 14.52 -4.26 -9.10
N GLY A 86 13.33 -4.00 -9.64
CA GLY A 86 12.89 -4.52 -10.94
C GLY A 86 12.02 -5.77 -10.85
N GLU A 87 11.54 -6.12 -9.66
CA GLU A 87 10.65 -7.27 -9.44
C GLU A 87 9.28 -7.12 -10.11
N GLU A 88 8.59 -8.25 -10.28
CA GLU A 88 7.14 -8.19 -10.54
C GLU A 88 6.42 -7.60 -9.32
N VAL A 89 5.47 -6.69 -9.53
CA VAL A 89 4.72 -6.07 -8.42
C VAL A 89 3.36 -6.71 -8.27
N LEU A 90 3.09 -7.21 -7.06
CA LEU A 90 1.82 -7.83 -6.71
C LEU A 90 1.23 -7.15 -5.48
N LEU A 91 0.07 -6.51 -5.64
CA LEU A 91 -0.68 -5.93 -4.54
C LEU A 91 -1.69 -6.96 -4.02
N VAL A 92 -1.57 -7.31 -2.74
CA VAL A 92 -2.41 -8.31 -2.08
C VAL A 92 -3.51 -7.59 -1.31
N TYR A 93 -4.75 -7.96 -1.60
CA TYR A 93 -5.95 -7.55 -0.88
C TYR A 93 -6.49 -8.72 -0.03
N MET A 94 -7.48 -8.44 0.79
CA MET A 94 -8.15 -9.46 1.60
C MET A 94 -8.84 -10.52 0.72
N ASP A 95 -9.37 -10.12 -0.44
CA ASP A 95 -10.22 -10.93 -1.30
C ASP A 95 -9.60 -11.28 -2.66
N THR A 96 -8.48 -10.66 -3.05
CA THR A 96 -7.82 -10.93 -4.32
C THR A 96 -6.37 -10.43 -4.34
N GLU A 97 -5.64 -10.72 -5.41
CA GLU A 97 -4.33 -10.15 -5.70
C GLU A 97 -4.39 -9.44 -7.06
N GLU A 98 -3.65 -8.35 -7.21
CA GLU A 98 -3.56 -7.60 -8.47
C GLU A 98 -2.11 -7.34 -8.85
N LYS A 99 -1.76 -7.74 -10.07
CA LYS A 99 -0.44 -7.50 -10.65
C LYS A 99 -0.39 -6.10 -11.24
N PHE A 100 0.71 -5.39 -10.96
CA PHE A 100 1.00 -4.07 -11.52
C PHE A 100 2.28 -4.12 -12.37
N SER A 101 2.30 -3.31 -13.43
CA SER A 101 3.46 -3.10 -14.31
C SER A 101 3.89 -1.63 -14.24
N PRO A 102 4.73 -1.25 -13.27
CA PRO A 102 5.12 0.14 -13.02
C PRO A 102 6.26 0.67 -13.91
#